data_AF-A0A660NG65-F1
#
_entry.id   AF-A0A660NG65-F1
#
_cell.length_a   1.000
_cell.length_b   1.000
_cell.length_c   1.000
_cell.angle_alpha   90.00
_cell.angle_beta   90.00
_cell.angle_gamma   90.00
#
_symmetry.space_group_name_H-M   'P 1'
#
loop_
_entity.id
_entity.type
_entity.pdbx_description
1 polymer ?
#
loop_
_entity_poly.entity_id
_entity_poly.type
_entity_poly.pdbx_seq_one_letter_code
_entity_poly.pdbx_strand_id
1 'polypeptide(L)'
;MIFTMYKNKKNHWKYKFAAVLLALLFWQLLTLWVGEQLLLPSPLRVIERLSVLTKEREFFSTIFYSTRRILLGMVLGIFFSGILGALAGKYEVLETIFYPYVLAMKSVPVASFIILALVWVSSKKLSSFISFLMIFPIVYENVLQGIRSVDQKMLQMCDVF
;
A
#
# COMPACT_ATOMS: atom_id res chain seq x y z
N MET A 1 14.76 18.61 -37.90
CA MET A 1 16.02 17.85 -37.71
C MET A 1 16.29 17.57 -36.22
N ILE A 2 15.30 17.06 -35.45
CA ILE A 2 15.47 16.71 -34.01
C ILE A 2 14.81 15.35 -33.65
N PHE A 3 14.11 14.68 -34.58
CA PHE A 3 13.33 13.47 -34.26
C PHE A 3 13.99 12.12 -34.59
N THR A 4 15.30 12.09 -34.88
CA THR A 4 15.97 10.86 -35.34
C THR A 4 16.87 10.18 -34.28
N MET A 5 16.45 10.17 -33.01
CA MET A 5 17.13 9.42 -31.94
C MET A 5 16.21 8.46 -31.16
N TYR A 6 15.28 7.78 -31.83
CA TYR A 6 14.62 6.59 -31.25
C TYR A 6 15.53 5.37 -31.40
N LYS A 7 16.58 5.33 -30.56
CA LYS A 7 17.65 4.33 -30.58
C LYS A 7 17.17 3.03 -29.90
N ASN A 8 16.90 2.02 -30.72
CA ASN A 8 17.06 0.58 -30.46
C ASN A 8 16.56 0.03 -29.09
N LYS A 9 15.34 -0.54 -29.08
CA LYS A 9 14.78 -1.38 -27.99
C LYS A 9 15.57 -2.69 -27.84
N LYS A 10 16.84 -2.61 -27.40
CA LYS A 10 17.62 -3.80 -27.03
C LYS A 10 16.95 -4.49 -25.85
N ASN A 11 16.91 -5.82 -25.90
CA ASN A 11 16.17 -6.70 -25.00
C ASN A 11 16.49 -6.44 -23.50
N HIS A 12 15.72 -5.55 -22.85
CA HIS A 12 15.98 -5.07 -21.49
C HIS A 12 15.87 -6.16 -20.42
N TRP A 13 15.32 -7.33 -20.76
CA TRP A 13 15.16 -8.44 -19.83
C TRP A 13 16.50 -8.99 -19.31
N LYS A 14 17.55 -8.98 -20.15
CA LYS A 14 18.89 -9.40 -19.74
C LYS A 14 19.46 -8.53 -18.62
N TYR A 15 19.29 -7.21 -18.71
CA TYR A 15 19.74 -6.27 -17.68
C TYR A 15 18.94 -6.42 -16.38
N LYS A 16 17.63 -6.68 -16.47
CA LYS A 16 16.79 -6.96 -15.29
C LYS A 16 17.24 -8.24 -14.58
N PHE A 17 17.47 -9.32 -15.33
CA PHE A 17 17.92 -10.58 -14.75
C PHE A 17 19.32 -10.46 -14.13
N ALA A 18 20.24 -9.76 -14.80
CA ALA A 18 21.56 -9.48 -14.26
C ALA A 18 21.49 -8.65 -12.96
N ALA A 19 20.60 -7.66 -12.87
CA ALA A 19 20.42 -6.87 -11.66
C ALA A 19 19.93 -7.71 -10.48
N VAL A 20 18.97 -8.63 -10.71
CA VAL A 20 18.48 -9.56 -9.68
C VAL A 20 19.59 -10.50 -9.21
N LEU A 21 20.35 -11.09 -10.14
CA LEU A 21 21.47 -11.96 -9.79
C LEU A 21 22.54 -11.22 -8.98
N LEU A 22 22.88 -9.99 -9.36
CA LEU A 22 23.85 -9.17 -8.64
C LEU A 22 23.36 -8.86 -7.22
N ALA A 23 22.08 -8.52 -7.06
CA ALA A 23 21.48 -8.30 -5.75
C ALA A 23 21.50 -9.56 -4.87
N LEU A 24 21.20 -10.74 -5.43
CA LEU A 24 21.26 -12.01 -4.71
C LEU A 24 22.70 -12.38 -4.32
N LEU A 25 23.66 -12.15 -5.22
CA LEU A 25 25.07 -12.40 -4.94
C LEU A 25 25.60 -11.46 -3.87
N PHE A 26 25.22 -10.19 -3.92
CA PHE A 26 25.53 -9.22 -2.87
C PHE A 26 24.92 -9.63 -1.52
N TRP A 27 23.65 -10.05 -1.48
CA TRP A 27 23.02 -10.54 -0.26
C TRP A 27 23.74 -11.79 0.28
N GLN A 28 24.09 -12.75 -0.58
CA GLN A 28 24.86 -13.92 -0.19
C GLN A 28 26.23 -13.53 0.39
N LEU A 29 26.97 -12.61 -0.25
CA LEU A 29 28.27 -12.13 0.26
C LEU A 29 28.13 -11.42 1.61
N LEU A 30 27.10 -10.59 1.78
CA LEU A 30 26.80 -9.95 3.07
C LEU A 30 26.53 -10.98 4.17
N THR A 31 25.81 -12.06 3.87
CA THR A 31 25.54 -13.11 4.86
C THR A 31 26.82 -13.80 5.33
N LEU A 32 27.79 -13.99 4.43
CA LEU A 32 29.10 -14.56 4.77
C LEU A 32 29.95 -13.59 5.60
N TRP A 33 29.85 -12.28 5.33
CA TRP A 33 30.60 -11.26 6.06
C TRP A 33 30.05 -11.02 7.48
N VAL A 34 28.73 -11.02 7.64
CA VAL A 34 28.08 -10.85 8.96
C VAL A 34 28.30 -12.07 9.86
N GLY A 35 28.34 -13.28 9.30
CA GLY A 35 28.58 -14.53 10.04
C GLY A 35 27.42 -14.98 10.95
N GLU A 36 26.53 -14.08 11.34
CA GLU A 36 25.38 -14.32 12.20
C GLU A 36 24.13 -14.72 11.40
N GLN A 37 23.90 -16.02 11.27
CA GLN A 37 22.76 -16.59 10.53
C GLN A 37 21.40 -16.21 11.12
N LEU A 38 21.35 -15.87 12.41
CA LEU A 38 20.12 -15.44 13.09
C LEU A 38 19.69 -14.03 12.67
N LEU A 39 20.66 -13.17 12.33
CA LEU A 39 20.43 -11.79 11.93
C LEU A 39 20.21 -11.66 10.42
N LEU A 40 20.99 -12.41 9.62
CA LEU A 40 20.91 -12.34 8.16
C LEU A 40 21.00 -13.74 7.53
N PRO A 41 19.86 -14.44 7.35
CA PRO A 41 19.85 -15.75 6.71
C PRO A 41 20.22 -15.63 5.22
N SER A 42 20.94 -16.62 4.69
CA SER A 42 21.31 -16.67 3.27
C SER A 42 20.09 -16.92 2.37
N PRO A 43 20.07 -16.38 1.13
CA PRO A 43 18.99 -16.61 0.16
C PRO A 43 18.63 -18.10 -0.01
N LEU A 44 19.62 -18.99 -0.07
CA LEU A 44 19.42 -20.44 -0.22
C LEU A 44 18.62 -21.01 0.96
N ARG A 45 18.98 -20.61 2.18
CA ARG A 45 18.34 -21.10 3.41
C ARG A 45 16.92 -20.56 3.58
N VAL A 46 16.66 -19.34 3.09
CA VAL A 46 15.30 -18.80 2.98
C VAL A 46 14.44 -19.68 2.07
N ILE A 47 14.95 -20.10 0.91
CA ILE A 47 14.23 -20.98 -0.02
C ILE A 47 13.97 -22.36 0.61
N GLU A 48 14.99 -22.96 1.24
CA GLU A 48 14.83 -24.23 1.95
C GLU A 48 13.75 -24.14 3.03
N ARG A 49 13.82 -23.13 3.90
CA ARG A 49 12.83 -22.97 4.97
C ARG A 49 11.43 -22.72 4.42
N LEU A 50 11.30 -21.93 3.35
CA LEU A 50 10.02 -21.69 2.67
C LEU A 50 9.45 -23.00 2.09
N SER A 51 10.29 -23.88 1.53
CA SER A 51 9.87 -25.18 1.01
C SER A 51 9.36 -26.14 2.09
N VAL A 52 9.84 -25.99 3.31
CA VAL A 52 9.34 -26.74 4.48
C VAL A 52 8.03 -26.14 4.97
N LEU A 53 7.98 -24.81 5.16
CA LEU A 53 6.80 -24.10 5.65
C LEU A 53 5.58 -24.28 4.74
N THR A 54 5.78 -24.30 3.42
CA THR A 54 4.70 -24.53 2.44
C THR A 54 4.03 -25.91 2.55
N LYS A 55 4.67 -26.88 3.23
CA LYS A 55 4.07 -28.20 3.52
C LYS A 55 3.31 -28.21 4.84
N GLU A 56 3.48 -27.19 5.69
CA GLU A 56 2.78 -27.07 6.97
C GLU A 56 1.35 -26.54 6.75
N ARG A 57 0.35 -27.21 7.32
CA ARG A 57 -1.07 -26.84 7.15
C ARG A 57 -1.39 -25.45 7.71
N GLU A 58 -0.70 -25.05 8.77
CA GLU A 58 -0.92 -23.75 9.43
C GLU A 58 -0.33 -22.56 8.66
N PHE A 59 0.61 -22.80 7.74
CA PHE A 59 1.28 -21.73 7.00
C PHE A 59 0.29 -20.90 6.18
N PHE A 60 -0.50 -21.56 5.32
CA PHE A 60 -1.51 -20.88 4.50
C PHE A 60 -2.64 -20.27 5.34
N SER A 61 -3.01 -20.93 6.44
CA SER A 61 -3.98 -20.40 7.40
C SER A 61 -3.50 -19.06 7.97
N THR A 62 -2.24 -19.00 8.41
CA THR A 62 -1.63 -17.79 8.97
C THR A 62 -1.56 -16.65 7.95
N ILE A 63 -1.15 -16.96 6.71
CA ILE A 63 -1.16 -15.99 5.60
C ILE A 63 -2.58 -15.45 5.39
N PHE A 64 -3.55 -16.35 5.25
CA PHE A 64 -4.95 -15.97 5.01
C PHE A 64 -5.51 -15.10 6.15
N TYR A 65 -5.27 -15.46 7.41
CA TYR A 65 -5.71 -14.66 8.56
C TYR A 65 -5.09 -13.26 8.57
N SER A 66 -3.78 -13.14 8.27
CA SER A 66 -3.10 -11.85 8.19
C SER A 66 -3.66 -11.00 7.05
N THR A 67 -3.72 -11.56 5.84
CA THR A 67 -4.21 -10.88 4.64
C THR A 67 -5.67 -10.45 4.79
N ARG A 68 -6.55 -11.33 5.33
CA ARG A 68 -7.97 -11.00 5.56
C ARG A 68 -8.12 -9.77 6.45
N ARG A 69 -7.33 -9.65 7.51
CA ARG A 69 -7.41 -8.50 8.43
C ARG A 69 -7.04 -7.20 7.73
N ILE A 70 -5.99 -7.20 6.92
CA ILE A 70 -5.56 -6.05 6.13
C ILE A 70 -6.67 -5.67 5.13
N LEU A 71 -7.19 -6.65 4.39
CA LEU A 71 -8.25 -6.46 3.42
C LEU A 71 -9.53 -5.90 4.05
N LEU A 72 -9.94 -6.40 5.22
CA LEU A 72 -11.10 -5.86 5.93
C LEU A 72 -10.90 -4.39 6.29
N GLY A 73 -9.71 -4.01 6.77
CA GLY A 73 -9.37 -2.61 7.05
C GLY A 73 -9.43 -1.75 5.79
N MET A 74 -8.87 -2.25 4.68
CA MET A 74 -8.90 -1.56 3.40
C MET A 74 -10.32 -1.37 2.86
N VAL A 75 -11.15 -2.41 2.87
CA VAL A 75 -12.54 -2.34 2.39
C VAL A 75 -13.35 -1.34 3.20
N LEU A 76 -13.25 -1.39 4.53
CA LEU A 76 -13.90 -0.40 5.39
C LEU A 76 -13.38 1.01 5.09
N GLY A 77 -12.07 1.16 4.93
CA GLY A 77 -11.46 2.46 4.66
C GLY A 77 -11.93 3.03 3.34
N ILE A 78 -11.93 2.25 2.26
CA ILE A 78 -12.46 2.65 0.94
C ILE A 78 -13.93 3.03 1.05
N PHE A 79 -14.74 2.23 1.73
CA PHE A 79 -16.17 2.48 1.87
C PHE A 79 -16.45 3.81 2.59
N PHE A 80 -15.88 4.01 3.79
CA PHE A 80 -16.13 5.22 4.58
C PHE A 80 -15.50 6.46 3.98
N SER A 81 -14.25 6.38 3.49
CA SER A 81 -13.60 7.52 2.84
C SER A 81 -14.23 7.87 1.51
N GLY A 82 -14.73 6.90 0.75
CA GLY A 82 -15.45 7.15 -0.49
C GLY A 82 -16.75 7.91 -0.26
N ILE A 83 -17.54 7.49 0.74
CA ILE A 83 -18.77 8.21 1.13
C ILE A 83 -18.42 9.62 1.60
N LEU A 84 -17.47 9.77 2.52
CA LEU A 84 -17.12 11.08 3.08
C LEU A 84 -16.47 12.01 2.04
N GLY A 85 -15.62 11.48 1.16
CA GLY A 85 -15.01 12.23 0.05
C GLY A 85 -16.06 12.68 -0.96
N ALA A 86 -17.05 11.82 -1.24
CA ALA A 86 -18.16 12.19 -2.12
C ALA A 86 -19.04 13.29 -1.51
N LEU A 87 -19.37 13.17 -0.21
CA LEU A 87 -20.11 14.19 0.51
C LEU A 87 -19.34 15.51 0.58
N ALA A 88 -18.03 15.47 0.82
CA ALA A 88 -17.16 16.65 0.82
C ALA A 88 -17.10 17.32 -0.57
N GLY A 89 -17.09 16.54 -1.65
CA GLY A 89 -17.16 17.07 -3.02
C GLY A 89 -18.48 17.79 -3.33
N LYS A 90 -19.55 17.44 -2.63
CA LYS A 90 -20.86 18.10 -2.74
C LYS A 90 -21.02 19.28 -1.76
N TYR A 91 -20.45 19.19 -0.57
CA TYR A 91 -20.62 20.15 0.52
C TYR A 91 -19.27 20.67 1.03
N GLU A 92 -18.91 21.89 0.66
CA GLU A 92 -17.64 22.55 1.02
C GLU A 92 -17.41 22.65 2.55
N VAL A 93 -18.49 22.76 3.32
CA VAL A 93 -18.42 22.76 4.80
C VAL A 93 -17.86 21.45 5.33
N LEU A 94 -18.25 20.30 4.75
CA LEU A 94 -17.74 19.01 5.19
C LEU A 94 -16.26 18.87 4.85
N GLU A 95 -15.84 19.33 3.67
CA GLU A 95 -14.42 19.35 3.32
C GLU A 95 -13.60 20.17 4.33
N THR A 96 -14.09 21.36 4.68
CA THR A 96 -13.41 22.26 5.63
C THR A 96 -13.25 21.62 7.00
N ILE A 97 -14.28 20.90 7.48
CA ILE A 97 -14.25 20.19 8.75
C ILE A 97 -13.29 18.99 8.70
N PHE A 98 -13.32 18.20 7.64
CA PHE A 98 -12.52 16.97 7.54
C PHE A 98 -11.06 17.21 7.14
N TYR A 99 -10.75 18.33 6.49
CA TYR A 99 -9.41 18.71 6.03
C TYR A 99 -8.30 18.55 7.10
N PRO A 100 -8.40 19.14 8.31
CA PRO A 100 -7.34 19.01 9.31
C PRO A 100 -7.09 17.57 9.75
N TYR A 101 -8.14 16.73 9.81
CA TYR A 101 -8.01 15.32 10.20
C TYR A 101 -7.31 14.51 9.10
N VAL A 102 -7.72 14.69 7.85
CA VAL A 102 -7.08 14.04 6.69
C VAL A 102 -5.62 14.45 6.58
N LEU A 103 -5.31 15.73 6.80
CA LEU A 103 -3.94 16.25 6.81
C LEU A 103 -3.10 15.68 7.95
N ALA A 104 -3.66 15.56 9.16
CA ALA A 104 -2.98 14.95 10.30
C ALA A 104 -2.67 13.46 10.03
N MET A 105 -3.60 12.72 9.45
CA MET A 105 -3.41 11.31 9.07
C MET A 105 -2.27 11.13 8.05
N LYS A 106 -2.09 12.08 7.14
CA LYS A 106 -1.00 12.07 6.13
C LYS A 106 0.35 12.49 6.70
N SER A 107 0.35 13.43 7.64
CA SER A 107 1.58 14.04 8.16
C SER A 107 2.25 13.21 9.25
N VAL A 108 1.46 12.42 10.00
CA VAL A 108 1.96 11.63 11.13
C VAL A 108 2.48 10.27 10.63
N PRO A 109 3.69 9.84 11.05
CA PRO A 109 4.21 8.52 10.69
C PRO A 109 3.30 7.37 11.13
N VAL A 110 3.21 6.33 10.31
CA VAL A 110 2.42 5.11 10.60
C VAL A 110 2.78 4.51 11.96
N ALA A 111 4.08 4.50 12.30
CA ALA A 111 4.57 3.96 13.56
C ALA A 111 3.96 4.65 14.79
N SER A 112 3.77 5.97 14.75
CA SER A 112 3.14 6.73 15.83
C SER A 112 1.69 6.30 16.05
N PHE A 113 0.93 6.09 14.97
CA PHE A 113 -0.42 5.56 15.05
C PHE A 113 -0.46 4.13 15.57
N ILE A 114 0.51 3.28 15.20
CA ILE A 114 0.62 1.92 15.73
C ILE A 114 0.77 1.94 17.26
N ILE A 115 1.68 2.77 17.77
CA ILE A 115 1.94 2.89 19.21
C ILE A 115 0.68 3.35 19.95
N LEU A 116 0.02 4.40 19.46
CA LEU A 116 -1.23 4.89 20.05
C LEU A 116 -2.33 3.84 19.98
N ALA A 117 -2.50 3.18 18.83
CA ALA A 117 -3.55 2.18 18.64
C ALA A 117 -3.37 0.97 19.57
N LEU A 118 -2.14 0.57 19.90
CA LEU A 118 -1.88 -0.54 20.83
C LEU A 118 -2.43 -0.29 22.24
N VAL A 119 -2.61 0.97 22.66
CA VAL A 119 -3.19 1.32 23.97
C VAL A 119 -4.69 1.04 24.02
N TRP A 120 -5.40 1.24 22.90
CA TRP A 120 -6.86 1.21 22.84
C TRP A 120 -7.42 0.01 22.07
N VAL A 121 -6.62 -0.59 21.20
CA VAL A 121 -7.04 -1.62 20.23
C VAL A 121 -6.24 -2.90 20.46
N SER A 122 -6.93 -4.02 20.59
CA SER A 122 -6.30 -5.34 20.68
C SER A 122 -5.39 -5.65 19.49
N SER A 123 -4.31 -6.40 19.71
CA SER A 123 -3.37 -6.84 18.66
C SER A 123 -4.05 -7.56 17.48
N LYS A 124 -5.18 -8.25 17.74
CA LYS A 124 -6.02 -8.94 16.73
C LYS A 124 -6.79 -7.98 15.80
N LYS A 125 -7.02 -6.73 16.19
CA LYS A 125 -7.71 -5.71 15.35
C LYS A 125 -6.76 -4.65 14.80
N LEU A 126 -5.53 -4.58 15.34
CA LEU A 126 -4.53 -3.58 14.97
C LEU A 126 -4.26 -3.48 13.46
N SER A 127 -3.99 -4.60 12.78
CA SER A 127 -3.74 -4.59 11.33
C SER A 127 -4.90 -3.99 10.54
N SER A 128 -6.15 -4.34 10.87
CA SER A 128 -7.34 -3.80 10.20
C SER A 128 -7.51 -2.30 10.48
N PHE A 129 -7.29 -1.87 11.73
CA PHE A 129 -7.41 -0.47 12.12
C PHE A 129 -6.36 0.42 11.41
N ILE A 130 -5.10 -0.02 11.38
CA ILE A 130 -4.03 0.73 10.72
C ILE A 130 -4.21 0.74 9.19
N SER A 131 -4.64 -0.38 8.59
CA SER A 131 -4.95 -0.41 7.15
C SER A 131 -6.12 0.51 6.80
N PHE A 132 -7.16 0.57 7.64
CA PHE A 132 -8.25 1.54 7.50
C PHE A 132 -7.73 2.97 7.56
N LEU A 133 -6.94 3.30 8.58
CA LEU A 133 -6.40 4.64 8.81
C LEU A 133 -5.52 5.11 7.64
N MET A 134 -4.71 4.22 7.08
CA MET A 134 -3.79 4.53 5.98
C MET A 134 -4.49 4.72 4.64
N ILE A 135 -5.52 3.93 4.34
CA ILE A 135 -6.21 4.04 3.04
C ILE A 135 -7.19 5.22 3.02
N PHE A 136 -7.72 5.60 4.17
CA PHE A 136 -8.73 6.64 4.30
C PHE A 136 -8.34 7.98 3.65
N PRO A 137 -7.20 8.62 3.98
CA PRO A 137 -6.86 9.93 3.40
C PRO A 137 -6.57 9.84 1.90
N ILE A 138 -6.04 8.71 1.43
CA ILE A 138 -5.72 8.49 0.02
C ILE A 138 -7.01 8.43 -0.82
N VAL A 139 -7.96 7.61 -0.39
CA VAL A 139 -9.21 7.42 -1.14
C VAL A 139 -10.12 8.64 -0.99
N TYR A 140 -10.18 9.27 0.18
CA TYR A 140 -10.93 10.52 0.38
C TYR A 140 -10.49 11.59 -0.63
N GLU A 141 -9.19 11.86 -0.73
CA GLU A 141 -8.62 12.86 -1.65
C GLU A 141 -8.85 12.49 -3.10
N ASN A 142 -8.64 11.22 -3.46
CA ASN A 142 -8.85 10.75 -4.84
C ASN A 142 -10.32 10.89 -5.27
N VAL A 143 -11.27 10.59 -4.37
CA VAL A 143 -12.70 10.76 -4.66
C VAL A 143 -13.06 12.24 -4.78
N LEU A 144 -12.58 13.08 -3.86
CA LEU A 144 -12.82 14.52 -3.87
C LEU A 144 -12.26 15.16 -5.17
N GLN A 145 -11.03 14.83 -5.54
CA GLN A 145 -10.40 15.29 -6.79
C GLN A 145 -11.10 14.72 -8.03
N GLY A 146 -11.55 13.47 -7.96
CA GLY A 146 -12.31 12.83 -9.03
C GLY A 146 -13.65 13.50 -9.32
N ILE A 147 -14.35 13.97 -8.28
CA ILE A 147 -15.60 14.73 -8.44
C ILE A 147 -15.33 16.12 -9.02
N ARG A 148 -14.26 16.78 -8.55
CA ARG A 148 -13.88 18.13 -9.01
C ARG A 148 -13.38 18.17 -10.46
N SER A 149 -12.89 17.06 -10.98
CA SER A 149 -12.38 16.97 -12.36
C SER A 149 -13.48 16.73 -13.40
N VAL A 150 -14.74 16.54 -12.97
CA VAL A 150 -15.88 16.37 -13.89
C VAL A 150 -16.16 17.67 -14.64
N ASP A 151 -16.31 17.58 -15.96
CA ASP A 151 -16.67 18.72 -16.80
C ASP A 151 -18.10 19.21 -16.48
N GLN A 152 -18.23 20.50 -16.19
CA GLN A 152 -19.51 21.18 -15.95
C GLN A 152 -20.51 20.95 -17.11
N LYS A 153 -20.02 20.84 -18.35
CA LYS A 153 -20.89 20.53 -19.51
C LYS A 153 -21.52 19.15 -19.41
N MET A 154 -20.81 18.16 -18.89
CA MET A 154 -21.37 16.81 -18.69
C MET A 154 -22.45 16.82 -17.61
N LEU A 155 -22.25 17.60 -16.54
CA LEU A 155 -23.28 17.77 -15.51
C LEU A 155 -24.54 18.44 -16.07
N GLN A 156 -24.38 19.51 -16.85
CA GLN A 156 -25.49 20.20 -17.52
C GLN A 156 -26.26 19.29 -18.49
N MET A 157 -25.57 18.37 -19.19
CA MET A 157 -26.25 17.37 -20.03
C MET A 157 -27.10 16.41 -19.20
N CYS A 158 -26.59 15.91 -18.07
CA CYS A 158 -27.35 15.02 -17.18
C CYS A 158 -28.59 15.68 -16.58
N ASP A 159 -28.59 17.01 -16.41
CA ASP A 159 -29.75 17.74 -15.87
C ASP A 159 -30.87 17.93 -16.92
N VAL A 160 -30.56 17.82 -18.22
CA VAL A 160 -31.49 18.10 -19.33
C VAL A 160 -32.17 16.84 -19.87
N PHE A 161 -31.56 15.65 -19.72
CA PHE A 161 -32.08 14.36 -20.19
C PHE A 161 -32.63 13.52 -19.03
#